data_AF-A0A672Y4P7-F1
#
_entry.id   AF-A0A672Y4P7-F1
#
_cell.length_a   1.000
_cell.length_b   1.000
_cell.length_c   1.000
_cell.angle_alpha   90.00
_cell.angle_beta   90.00
_cell.angle_gamma   90.00
#
_symmetry.space_group_name_H-M   'P 1'
#
loop_
_entity.id
_entity.type
_entity.pdbx_description
1 polymer ?
#
loop_
_entity_poly.entity_id
_entity_poly.type
_entity_poly.pdbx_seq_one_letter_code
_entity_poly.pdbx_strand_id
1 'polypeptide(L)'
;EEFRLFFSFISLAFGSDQDYQIDIINELDLANATYGITQVAGLHNSSKAFLFRDVGRAVLAPAHITEKVVQLFRSKSEFTFLASIQQKSSTSGVIFSIHESEHR
;
A
#
# COMPACT_ATOMS: atom_id res chain seq x y z
N GLU A 1 -11.32 -7.84 13.93
CA GLU A 1 -11.99 -7.32 12.72
C GLU A 1 -11.12 -7.64 11.52
N GLU A 2 -11.69 -8.23 10.46
CA GLU A 2 -10.93 -8.76 9.33
C GLU A 2 -11.00 -7.79 8.14
N PHE A 3 -9.84 -7.31 7.68
CA PHE A 3 -9.71 -6.35 6.59
C PHE A 3 -8.76 -6.91 5.53
N ARG A 4 -9.20 -7.01 4.27
CA ARG A 4 -8.38 -7.52 3.18
C ARG A 4 -8.13 -6.41 2.17
N LEU A 5 -6.88 -6.03 1.95
CA LEU A 5 -6.50 -5.15 0.85
C LEU A 5 -6.13 -6.01 -0.36
N PHE A 6 -6.62 -5.63 -1.53
CA PHE A 6 -6.52 -6.38 -2.79
C PHE A 6 -6.09 -5.47 -3.93
N PHE A 7 -4.83 -5.12 -4.15
CA PHE A 7 -4.55 -4.18 -5.24
C PHE A 7 -4.67 -4.83 -6.63
N SER A 8 -5.54 -4.30 -7.50
CA SER A 8 -5.60 -4.63 -8.93
C SER A 8 -4.70 -3.69 -9.72
N PHE A 9 -3.82 -4.29 -10.52
CA PHE A 9 -3.14 -3.60 -11.61
C PHE A 9 -4.17 -3.27 -12.70
N ILE A 10 -4.53 -2.00 -12.81
CA ILE A 10 -4.91 -1.44 -14.11
C ILE A 10 -3.76 -0.54 -14.53
N SER A 11 -2.88 -1.04 -15.39
CA SER A 11 -1.93 -0.20 -16.12
C SER A 11 -2.70 0.60 -17.17
N LEU A 12 -3.36 1.66 -16.75
CA LEU A 12 -3.75 2.76 -17.64
C LEU A 12 -2.80 3.92 -17.38
N ALA A 13 -1.52 3.69 -17.66
CA ALA A 13 -0.54 4.75 -17.79
C ALA A 13 -0.48 5.16 -19.27
N PHE A 14 -1.42 6.01 -19.69
CA PHE A 14 -1.10 6.91 -20.80
C PHE A 14 -0.09 7.92 -20.26
N GLY A 15 1.21 7.62 -20.43
CA GLY A 15 2.30 8.59 -20.27
C GLY A 15 2.93 8.77 -18.88
N SER A 16 2.75 7.86 -17.90
CA SER A 16 3.47 7.97 -16.62
C SER A 16 4.88 7.38 -16.74
N ASP A 17 5.89 8.19 -16.48
CA ASP A 17 7.28 7.77 -16.34
C ASP A 17 7.40 6.71 -15.21
N GLN A 18 7.90 5.53 -15.57
CA GLN A 18 7.98 4.34 -14.71
C GLN A 18 8.76 4.59 -13.42
N ASP A 19 9.67 5.57 -13.43
CA ASP A 19 10.44 5.96 -12.25
C ASP A 19 9.55 6.51 -11.12
N TYR A 20 8.35 7.01 -11.41
CA TYR A 20 7.42 7.54 -10.41
C TYR A 20 6.34 6.55 -9.96
N GLN A 21 6.29 5.36 -10.55
CA GLN A 21 5.38 4.31 -10.09
C GLN A 21 5.99 3.59 -8.87
N ILE A 22 5.14 3.33 -7.87
CA ILE A 22 5.51 2.54 -6.69
C ILE A 22 4.50 1.40 -6.56
N ASP A 23 4.99 0.18 -6.68
CA ASP A 23 4.21 -1.02 -6.38
C ASP A 23 4.42 -1.41 -4.91
N ILE A 24 3.54 -0.89 -4.06
CA ILE A 24 3.60 -1.12 -2.62
C ILE A 24 3.58 -2.63 -2.31
N ILE A 25 2.81 -3.46 -3.03
CA ILE A 25 2.63 -4.88 -2.71
C ILE A 25 3.95 -5.64 -2.83
N ASN A 26 4.70 -5.41 -3.91
CA ASN A 26 6.00 -6.04 -4.10
C ASN A 26 7.03 -5.53 -3.08
N GLU A 27 6.96 -4.27 -2.70
CA GLU A 27 7.86 -3.69 -1.69
C GLU A 27 7.57 -4.20 -0.28
N LEU A 28 6.31 -4.48 0.06
CA LEU A 28 5.94 -5.05 1.36
C LEU A 28 6.42 -6.51 1.53
N ASP A 29 6.54 -7.27 0.44
CA ASP A 29 7.11 -8.63 0.46
C ASP A 29 8.61 -8.60 0.81
N LEU A 30 9.31 -7.52 0.47
CA LEU A 30 10.72 -7.30 0.82
C LEU A 30 10.88 -6.83 2.27
N ALA A 31 9.83 -6.29 2.88
CA ALA A 31 9.83 -5.87 4.26
C ALA A 31 9.67 -7.07 5.20
N ASN A 32 10.78 -7.59 5.71
CA ASN A 32 10.82 -8.64 6.74
C ASN A 32 10.11 -8.28 8.07
N ALA A 33 9.50 -7.09 8.20
CA ALA A 33 8.89 -6.58 9.42
C ALA A 33 7.41 -6.22 9.21
N THR A 34 6.58 -7.26 9.09
CA THR A 34 5.11 -7.14 9.14
C THR A 34 4.60 -7.72 10.45
N TYR A 35 3.77 -6.96 11.16
CA TYR A 35 3.09 -7.41 12.39
C TYR A 35 1.58 -7.40 12.14
N GLY A 36 0.88 -8.49 12.50
CA GLY A 36 -0.58 -8.59 12.39
C GLY A 36 -1.12 -8.70 10.96
N ILE A 37 -0.25 -9.06 10.00
CA ILE A 37 -0.54 -9.09 8.56
C ILE A 37 -0.10 -10.43 7.98
N THR A 38 -0.90 -10.99 7.08
CA THR A 38 -0.62 -12.25 6.39
C THR A 38 -0.71 -12.05 4.88
N GLN A 39 0.31 -12.47 4.14
CA GLN A 39 0.25 -12.52 2.68
C GLN A 39 -0.69 -13.63 2.21
N VAL A 40 -1.57 -13.32 1.28
CA VAL A 40 -2.54 -14.22 0.68
C VAL A 40 -2.57 -14.03 -0.83
N ALA A 41 -3.20 -14.96 -1.56
CA ALA A 41 -3.45 -14.77 -2.99
C ALA A 41 -4.39 -13.57 -3.21
N GLY A 42 -4.05 -12.73 -4.19
CA GLY A 42 -4.84 -11.58 -4.60
C GLY A 42 -6.02 -11.95 -5.48
N LEU A 43 -6.77 -10.93 -5.90
CA LEU A 43 -8.01 -11.07 -6.67
C LEU A 43 -7.74 -11.50 -8.12
N HIS A 44 -6.58 -11.11 -8.65
CA HIS A 44 -6.14 -11.48 -9.99
C HIS A 44 -5.16 -12.65 -9.92
N ASN A 45 -5.21 -13.54 -10.92
CA ASN A 45 -4.31 -14.67 -11.01
C ASN A 45 -2.84 -14.18 -10.93
N SER A 46 -2.05 -14.82 -10.08
CA SER A 46 -0.64 -14.49 -9.80
C SER A 46 -0.39 -13.16 -9.06
N SER A 47 -1.43 -12.46 -8.60
CA SER A 47 -1.26 -11.27 -7.73
C SER A 47 -1.16 -11.66 -6.26
N LYS A 48 -0.41 -10.86 -5.49
CA LYS A 48 -0.31 -10.98 -4.03
C LYS A 48 -1.27 -9.99 -3.36
N ALA A 49 -1.74 -10.34 -2.17
CA ALA A 49 -2.57 -9.47 -1.34
C ALA A 49 -2.17 -9.62 0.13
N PHE A 50 -2.55 -8.63 0.95
CA PHE A 50 -2.27 -8.63 2.37
C PHE A 50 -3.57 -8.59 3.17
N LEU A 51 -3.69 -9.55 4.07
CA LEU A 51 -4.83 -9.71 4.98
C LEU A 51 -4.42 -9.22 6.37
N PHE A 52 -5.17 -8.24 6.87
CA PHE A 52 -4.95 -7.58 8.15
C PHE A 52 -5.97 -8.15 9.15
N ARG A 53 -5.50 -8.88 10.17
CA ARG A 53 -6.37 -9.60 11.13
C ARG A 53 -6.33 -9.02 12.53
N ASP A 54 -5.18 -8.51 12.95
CA ASP A 54 -4.96 -8.10 14.34
C ASP A 54 -5.17 -6.60 14.56
N VAL A 55 -5.47 -6.23 15.81
CA VAL A 55 -5.69 -4.83 16.27
C VAL A 55 -4.39 -4.03 16.21
N GLY A 56 -3.26 -4.64 16.56
CA GLY A 56 -1.95 -4.10 16.26
C GLY A 56 -1.50 -4.62 14.91
N ARG A 57 -1.36 -3.72 13.93
CA ARG A 57 -0.89 -4.08 12.60
C ARG A 57 0.00 -2.98 12.06
N ALA A 58 1.17 -3.37 11.57
CA ALA A 58 2.13 -2.43 11.02
C ALA A 58 2.85 -3.10 9.86
N VAL A 59 3.05 -2.32 8.81
CA VAL A 59 4.02 -2.65 7.77
C VAL A 59 5.10 -1.59 7.83
N LEU A 60 6.33 -2.02 8.09
CA LEU A 60 7.48 -1.14 7.95
C LEU A 60 7.95 -1.22 6.51
N ALA A 61 7.66 -0.18 5.72
CA ALA A 61 8.22 -0.09 4.39
C ALA A 61 9.76 -0.02 4.47
N PRO A 62 10.48 -0.63 3.52
CA PRO A 62 11.92 -0.44 3.42
C PRO A 62 12.28 1.05 3.31
N ALA A 63 13.46 1.42 3.82
CA ALA A 63 13.89 2.83 3.87
C ALA A 63 13.88 3.49 2.48
N HIS A 64 14.34 2.77 1.44
CA HIS A 64 14.37 3.28 0.07
C HIS A 64 12.99 3.64 -0.49
N ILE A 65 11.94 2.94 -0.05
CA ILE A 65 10.56 3.22 -0.47
C ILE A 65 9.98 4.40 0.27
N THR A 66 10.25 4.50 1.56
CA THR A 66 9.85 5.67 2.35
C THR A 66 10.45 6.94 1.75
N GLU A 67 11.74 6.91 1.39
CA GLU A 67 12.42 8.03 0.72
C GLU A 67 11.80 8.35 -0.64
N LYS A 68 11.54 7.34 -1.48
CA LYS A 68 10.91 7.53 -2.80
C LYS A 68 9.52 8.17 -2.69
N VAL A 69 8.69 7.69 -1.76
CA VAL A 69 7.35 8.24 -1.48
C VAL A 69 7.45 9.70 -1.01
N VAL A 70 8.37 10.00 -0.08
CA VAL A 70 8.59 11.38 0.40
C VAL A 70 9.05 12.30 -0.74
N GLN A 71 9.96 11.84 -1.60
CA GLN A 71 10.42 12.60 -2.76
C GLN A 71 9.29 12.85 -3.77
N LEU A 72 8.43 11.87 -4.01
CA LEU A 72 7.25 12.05 -4.86
C LEU A 72 6.33 13.13 -4.31
N PHE A 73 5.99 13.09 -3.02
CA PHE A 73 5.14 14.10 -2.40
C PHE A 73 5.76 15.49 -2.34
N ARG A 74 7.09 15.61 -2.29
CA ARG A 74 7.79 16.90 -2.36
C ARG A 74 7.89 17.47 -3.77
N SER A 75 8.06 16.60 -4.77
CA SER A 75 8.33 17.00 -6.16
C SER A 75 7.07 17.14 -7.02
N LYS A 76 5.96 16.51 -6.61
CA LYS A 76 4.70 16.49 -7.34
C LYS A 76 3.56 16.93 -6.44
N SER A 77 2.68 17.78 -6.98
CA SER A 77 1.44 18.20 -6.32
C SER A 77 0.28 17.23 -6.56
N GLU A 78 0.41 16.32 -7.53
CA GLU A 78 -0.64 15.41 -7.96
C GLU A 78 -0.12 13.98 -7.98
N PHE A 79 -0.96 13.06 -7.53
CA PHE A 79 -0.69 11.63 -7.54
C PHE A 79 -1.99 10.85 -7.74
N THR A 80 -1.86 9.66 -8.32
CA THR A 80 -2.97 8.73 -8.51
C THR A 80 -2.71 7.49 -7.67
N PHE A 81 -3.70 7.09 -6.87
CA PHE A 81 -3.68 5.84 -6.13
C PHE A 81 -4.63 4.83 -6.77
N LEU A 82 -4.10 3.67 -7.12
CA LEU A 82 -4.90 2.55 -7.62
C LEU A 82 -4.88 1.47 -6.57
N ALA A 83 -6.07 1.04 -6.13
CA ALA A 83 -6.25 0.01 -5.13
C ALA A 83 -7.48 -0.82 -5.45
N SER A 84 -7.46 -2.09 -5.07
CA SER A 84 -8.71 -2.80 -4.79
C SER A 84 -8.67 -3.31 -3.36
N ILE A 85 -9.84 -3.54 -2.81
CA ILE A 85 -10.03 -3.74 -1.39
C ILE A 85 -11.22 -4.68 -1.23
N GLN A 86 -11.05 -5.68 -0.39
CA GLN A 86 -12.15 -6.53 0.06
C GLN A 86 -12.33 -6.30 1.55
N GLN A 87 -13.31 -5.49 1.86
CA GLN A 87 -13.66 -5.15 3.23
C GLN A 87 -14.95 -5.86 3.62
N LYS A 88 -15.08 -6.27 4.88
CA LYS A 88 -16.34 -6.79 5.40
C LYS A 88 -17.43 -5.73 5.31
N SER A 89 -18.64 -6.14 4.95
CA SER A 89 -19.79 -5.23 4.89
C SER A 89 -19.99 -4.49 6.22
N SER A 90 -20.44 -3.24 6.12
CA SER A 90 -20.75 -2.39 7.28
C SER A 90 -19.56 -2.13 8.21
N THR A 91 -18.34 -2.09 7.67
CA THR A 91 -17.15 -1.65 8.42
C THR A 91 -16.56 -0.39 7.78
N SER A 92 -15.75 0.36 8.54
CA SER A 92 -14.99 1.51 8.05
C SER A 92 -13.50 1.27 8.26
N GLY A 93 -12.67 1.80 7.37
CA GLY A 93 -11.22 1.60 7.43
C GLY A 93 -10.48 2.71 6.69
N VAL A 94 -9.27 3.00 7.13
CA VAL A 94 -8.36 3.94 6.46
C VAL A 94 -7.56 3.16 5.43
N ILE A 95 -7.57 3.63 4.18
CA ILE A 95 -6.83 3.02 3.06
C ILE A 95 -5.45 3.67 2.93
N PHE A 96 -5.41 4.98 3.10
CA PHE A 96 -4.20 5.79 2.99
C PHE A 96 -4.36 7.03 3.87
N SER A 97 -3.31 7.35 4.62
CA SER A 97 -3.24 8.52 5.48
C SER A 97 -1.81 9.05 5.48
N ILE A 98 -1.66 10.36 5.27
CA ILE A 98 -0.39 11.06 5.45
C ILE A 98 -0.49 11.76 6.81
N HIS A 99 0.43 11.42 7.70
CA HIS A 99 0.59 12.12 8.96
C HIS A 99 1.90 12.87 8.92
N GLU A 100 1.86 14.17 9.19
CA GLU A 100 3.05 14.90 9.57
C GLU A 100 3.46 14.39 10.95
N SER A 101 4.62 13.75 11.05
CA SER A 101 5.17 13.40 12.35
C SER A 101 5.47 14.71 13.07
N GLU A 102 4.74 15.01 14.15
CA GLU A 102 5.04 16.11 15.06
C GLU A 102 6.53 16.06 15.45
N HIS A 103 7.35 16.86 14.78
CA HIS A 103 8.68 17.18 15.26
C HIS A 103 8.51 18.27 16.31
N ARG A 104 8.60 17.87 17.57
CA ARG A 104 9.08 18.76 18.63
C ARG A 104 10.58 18.55 18.82
#